data_AF-A0AAD9VCS8-F1
#
_entry.id   AF-A0AAD9VCS8-F1
#
_cell.length_a   1.000
_cell.length_b   1.000
_cell.length_c   1.000
_cell.angle_alpha   90.00
_cell.angle_beta   90.00
_cell.angle_gamma   90.00
#
_symmetry.space_group_name_H-M   'P 1'
#
loop_
_entity.id
_entity.type
_entity.pdbx_description
1 polymer ?
#
loop_
_entity_poly.entity_id
_entity_poly.type
_entity_poly.pdbx_seq_one_letter_code
_entity_poly.pdbx_strand_id
1 'polypeptide(L)'
;MHAMVYHIPRFMTKYDGIKKFTAQGVEKLNDDCRRIHLQRSNKWDAPKDILLVGKRMEHLSEYERASRKYRKQEPEFWNMKIHESRAKRPKICTEPPDDDVISGDLVIDEMTAEDVKAHLKNKGITTRLRSLKKLKELLLNTLRQD
;
A
#
# COMPACT_ATOMS: atom_id res chain seq x y z
N MET A 1 -51.47 -19.75 -14.89
CA MET A 1 -51.57 -19.57 -16.36
C MET A 1 -52.67 -18.60 -16.83
N HIS A 2 -53.60 -18.13 -15.97
CA HIS A 2 -54.71 -17.25 -16.39
C HIS A 2 -54.27 -15.98 -17.15
N ALA A 3 -53.29 -15.24 -16.65
CA ALA A 3 -52.86 -14.00 -17.29
C ALA A 3 -52.27 -14.20 -18.69
N MET A 4 -51.54 -15.30 -18.91
CA MET A 4 -50.94 -15.59 -20.21
C MET A 4 -51.98 -15.95 -21.28
N VAL A 5 -53.06 -16.63 -20.90
CA VAL A 5 -54.08 -17.09 -21.85
C VAL A 5 -55.12 -16.01 -22.12
N TYR A 6 -55.57 -15.28 -21.10
CA TYR A 6 -56.70 -14.35 -21.24
C TYR A 6 -56.29 -12.89 -21.45
N HIS A 7 -55.14 -12.47 -20.91
CA HIS A 7 -54.74 -11.06 -20.93
C HIS A 7 -53.65 -10.79 -21.98
N ILE A 8 -52.63 -11.64 -22.11
CA ILE A 8 -51.54 -11.41 -23.09
C ILE A 8 -52.06 -11.23 -24.52
N PRO A 9 -52.97 -12.05 -25.09
CA PRO A 9 -53.46 -11.83 -26.45
C PRO A 9 -54.15 -10.47 -26.65
N ARG A 10 -54.87 -9.99 -25.63
CA ARG A 10 -55.48 -8.65 -25.62
C ARG A 10 -54.43 -7.55 -25.59
N PHE A 11 -53.31 -7.76 -24.91
CA PHE A 11 -52.19 -6.83 -24.92
C PHE A 11 -51.42 -6.84 -26.25
N MET A 12 -51.22 -8.02 -26.85
CA MET A 12 -50.57 -8.13 -28.17
C MET A 12 -51.34 -7.36 -29.24
N THR A 13 -52.66 -7.52 -29.28
CA THR A 13 -53.53 -6.83 -30.25
C THR A 13 -53.63 -5.32 -30.02
N LYS A 14 -53.74 -4.87 -28.76
CA LYS A 14 -53.92 -3.45 -28.45
C LYS A 14 -52.62 -2.63 -28.49
N TYR A 15 -51.49 -3.26 -28.18
CA TYR A 15 -50.24 -2.56 -27.88
C TYR A 15 -49.04 -3.04 -28.69
N ASP A 16 -49.22 -3.96 -29.63
CA ASP A 16 -48.15 -4.54 -30.46
C ASP A 16 -47.03 -5.17 -29.62
N GLY A 17 -47.42 -5.84 -28.54
CA GLY A 17 -46.51 -6.56 -27.67
C GLY A 17 -46.62 -6.23 -26.19
N ILE A 18 -46.04 -7.12 -25.37
CA ILE A 18 -45.99 -6.94 -23.91
C ILE A 18 -44.69 -6.27 -23.43
N LYS A 19 -43.68 -6.21 -24.30
CA LYS A 19 -42.28 -5.89 -23.93
C LYS A 19 -42.14 -4.56 -23.18
N LYS A 20 -42.90 -3.55 -23.56
CA LYS A 20 -42.88 -2.22 -22.91
C LYS A 20 -43.49 -2.19 -21.50
N PHE A 21 -44.26 -3.22 -21.14
CA PHE A 21 -44.89 -3.36 -19.83
C PHE A 21 -44.11 -4.30 -18.90
N THR A 22 -42.97 -4.84 -19.35
CA THR A 22 -42.14 -5.67 -18.50
C THR A 22 -41.30 -4.78 -17.59
N ALA A 23 -41.10 -5.23 -16.35
CA ALA A 23 -40.21 -4.55 -15.41
C ALA A 23 -38.71 -4.83 -15.69
N GLN A 24 -38.37 -5.50 -16.80
CA GLN A 24 -37.02 -5.96 -17.08
C GLN A 24 -35.99 -4.81 -17.11
N GLY A 25 -36.38 -3.64 -17.63
CA GLY A 25 -35.54 -2.45 -17.62
C GLY A 25 -35.29 -1.91 -16.21
N VAL A 26 -36.31 -1.96 -15.35
CA VAL A 26 -36.23 -1.52 -13.95
C VAL A 26 -35.33 -2.44 -13.14
N GLU A 27 -35.44 -3.76 -13.33
CA GLU A 27 -34.57 -4.74 -12.66
C GLU A 27 -33.09 -4.53 -13.05
N LYS A 28 -32.81 -4.28 -14.33
CA LYS A 28 -31.45 -3.97 -14.79
C LYS A 28 -30.92 -2.67 -14.17
N LEU A 29 -31.76 -1.63 -14.11
CA LEU A 29 -31.42 -0.38 -13.42
C LEU A 29 -31.09 -0.63 -11.94
N ASN A 30 -31.83 -1.52 -11.28
CA ASN A 30 -31.58 -1.89 -9.89
C ASN A 30 -30.22 -2.58 -9.71
N ASP A 31 -29.86 -3.50 -10.61
CA ASP A 31 -28.53 -4.13 -10.63
C ASP A 31 -27.40 -3.11 -10.80
N ASP A 32 -27.57 -2.13 -11.69
CA ASP A 32 -26.59 -1.06 -11.92
C ASP A 32 -26.47 -0.15 -10.69
N CYS A 33 -27.59 0.24 -10.07
CA CYS A 33 -27.62 1.00 -8.81
C CYS A 33 -26.87 0.26 -7.70
N ARG A 34 -27.12 -1.06 -7.56
CA ARG A 34 -26.43 -1.90 -6.59
C ARG A 34 -24.93 -1.94 -6.82
N ARG A 35 -24.50 -2.08 -8.09
CA ARG A 35 -23.08 -2.06 -8.47
C ARG A 35 -22.42 -0.74 -8.08
N ILE A 36 -23.05 0.39 -8.37
CA ILE A 36 -22.53 1.72 -8.03
C ILE A 36 -22.44 1.89 -6.52
N HIS A 37 -23.49 1.52 -5.78
CA HIS A 37 -23.52 1.60 -4.33
C HIS A 37 -22.39 0.80 -3.66
N LEU A 38 -22.11 -0.41 -4.15
CA LEU A 38 -21.11 -1.29 -3.55
C LEU A 38 -19.67 -0.95 -3.95
N GLN A 39 -19.44 -0.47 -5.18
CA GLN A 39 -18.08 -0.35 -5.74
C GLN A 39 -17.61 1.09 -5.92
N ARG A 40 -18.52 2.06 -6.04
CA ARG A 40 -18.19 3.43 -6.48
C ARG A 40 -18.67 4.54 -5.55
N SER A 41 -19.60 4.25 -4.62
CA SER A 41 -20.09 5.20 -3.63
C SER A 41 -19.23 5.20 -2.37
N ASN A 42 -19.07 6.37 -1.76
CA ASN A 42 -18.45 6.51 -0.44
C ASN A 42 -19.46 6.34 0.72
N LYS A 43 -20.74 6.08 0.39
CA LYS A 43 -21.87 5.85 1.30
C LYS A 43 -22.25 7.03 2.19
N TRP A 44 -21.70 8.22 1.94
CA TRP A 44 -22.10 9.44 2.65
C TRP A 44 -23.46 9.95 2.17
N ASP A 45 -23.70 9.88 0.85
CA ASP A 45 -24.98 10.17 0.21
C ASP A 45 -25.16 9.22 -0.99
N ALA A 46 -25.49 7.97 -0.69
CA ALA A 46 -25.58 6.92 -1.69
C ALA A 46 -26.59 7.20 -2.82
N PRO A 47 -27.80 7.74 -2.56
CA PRO A 47 -28.73 8.09 -3.63
C PRO A 47 -28.16 9.13 -4.60
N LYS A 48 -27.53 10.19 -4.08
CA LYS A 48 -26.90 11.22 -4.92
C LYS A 48 -25.74 10.66 -5.73
N ASP A 49 -24.91 9.81 -5.14
CA ASP A 49 -23.80 9.15 -5.84
C ASP A 49 -24.30 8.30 -7.01
N ILE A 50 -25.37 7.53 -6.80
CA ILE A 50 -25.99 6.70 -7.85
C ILE A 50 -26.46 7.57 -9.01
N LEU A 51 -27.16 8.66 -8.72
CA LEU A 51 -27.67 9.59 -9.75
C LEU A 51 -26.53 10.25 -10.53
N LEU A 52 -25.49 10.74 -9.84
CA LEU A 52 -24.35 11.40 -10.46
C LEU A 52 -23.53 10.44 -11.34
N VAL A 53 -23.26 9.23 -10.85
CA VAL A 53 -22.51 8.22 -11.61
C VAL A 53 -23.33 7.72 -12.80
N GLY A 54 -24.64 7.49 -12.61
CA GLY A 54 -25.56 7.14 -13.68
C GLY A 54 -25.54 8.17 -14.80
N LYS A 55 -25.69 9.46 -14.46
CA LYS A 55 -25.70 10.54 -15.45
C LYS A 55 -24.36 10.71 -16.15
N ARG A 56 -23.23 10.46 -15.47
CA ARG A 56 -21.91 10.42 -16.14
C ARG A 56 -21.80 9.27 -17.12
N MET A 57 -22.28 8.08 -16.76
CA MET A 57 -22.21 6.92 -17.67
C MET A 57 -23.08 7.13 -18.91
N GLU A 58 -24.23 7.78 -18.76
CA GLU A 58 -25.07 8.19 -19.90
C GLU A 58 -24.34 9.19 -20.80
N HIS A 59 -23.77 10.28 -20.26
CA HIS A 59 -23.02 11.24 -21.08
C HIS A 59 -21.77 10.64 -21.76
N LEU A 60 -21.20 9.58 -21.18
CA LEU A 60 -20.01 8.91 -21.70
C LEU A 60 -20.34 7.69 -22.55
N SER A 61 -21.62 7.38 -22.81
CA SER A 61 -22.00 6.16 -23.53
C SER A 61 -21.50 6.11 -24.97
N GLU A 62 -21.26 7.28 -25.57
CA GLU A 62 -20.76 7.44 -26.94
C GLU A 62 -19.23 7.39 -27.02
N TYR A 63 -18.53 7.40 -25.88
CA TYR A 63 -17.08 7.53 -25.82
C TYR A 63 -16.41 6.28 -25.25
N GLU A 64 -15.42 5.76 -25.95
CA GLU A 64 -14.56 4.70 -25.41
C GLU A 64 -13.42 5.26 -24.58
N ARG A 65 -13.12 4.59 -23.46
CA ARG A 65 -12.01 4.97 -22.60
C ARG A 65 -10.69 4.61 -23.25
N ALA A 66 -9.98 5.61 -23.78
CA ALA A 66 -8.61 5.42 -24.23
C ALA A 66 -7.68 5.09 -23.06
N SER A 67 -6.78 4.12 -23.27
CA SER A 67 -5.69 3.87 -22.33
C SER A 67 -4.84 5.14 -22.19
N ARG A 68 -4.59 5.58 -20.95
CA ARG A 68 -3.70 6.71 -20.72
C ARG A 68 -2.29 6.31 -21.16
N LYS A 69 -1.69 7.08 -22.07
CA LYS A 69 -0.26 6.93 -22.42
C LYS A 69 0.57 7.25 -21.18
N TYR A 70 0.92 6.22 -20.42
CA TYR A 70 1.77 6.36 -19.25
C TYR A 70 3.23 6.52 -19.71
N ARG A 71 3.76 7.73 -19.58
CA ARG A 71 5.19 8.00 -19.78
C ARG A 71 5.79 8.29 -18.41
N LYS A 72 6.58 7.36 -17.87
CA LYS A 72 7.31 7.53 -16.61
C LYS A 72 8.44 8.55 -16.83
N GLN A 73 8.11 9.84 -16.78
CA GLN A 73 9.03 10.93 -17.09
C GLN A 73 9.17 11.92 -15.94
N GLU A 74 9.74 11.47 -14.84
CA GLU A 74 10.41 12.42 -13.96
C GLU A 74 11.71 11.77 -13.49
N PRO A 75 12.77 11.82 -14.31
CA PRO A 75 14.07 11.25 -13.93
C PRO A 75 14.58 11.88 -12.64
N GLU A 76 14.34 13.18 -12.44
CA GLU A 76 14.64 13.87 -11.17
C GLU A 76 13.94 13.26 -9.97
N PHE A 77 12.69 12.82 -10.12
CA PHE A 77 11.96 12.18 -9.03
C PHE A 77 12.59 10.83 -8.67
N TRP A 78 12.88 10.00 -9.67
CA TRP A 78 13.44 8.66 -9.45
C TRP A 78 14.92 8.69 -9.03
N ASN A 79 15.67 9.71 -9.42
CA ASN A 79 17.10 9.82 -9.11
C ASN A 79 17.36 10.58 -7.81
N MET A 80 16.60 11.64 -7.51
CA MET A 80 16.88 12.52 -6.38
C MET A 80 15.71 12.63 -5.41
N LYS A 81 14.53 13.05 -5.88
CA LYS A 81 13.41 13.39 -4.96
C LYS A 81 12.89 12.19 -4.18
N ILE A 82 12.97 10.97 -4.71
CA ILE A 82 12.55 9.76 -4.01
C ILE A 82 13.50 9.41 -2.86
N HIS A 83 14.81 9.62 -3.04
CA HIS A 83 15.80 9.40 -1.99
C HIS A 83 15.65 10.44 -0.89
N GLU A 84 15.49 11.71 -1.26
CA GLU A 84 15.24 12.81 -0.32
C GLU A 84 13.91 12.63 0.45
N SER A 85 12.83 12.25 -0.25
CA SER A 85 11.54 12.00 0.38
C SER A 85 11.59 10.81 1.34
N ARG A 86 12.33 9.75 1.00
CA ARG A 86 12.52 8.59 1.89
C ARG A 86 13.41 8.93 3.09
N ALA A 87 14.43 9.77 2.90
CA ALA A 87 15.29 10.24 3.99
C ALA A 87 14.52 11.10 5.01
N LYS A 88 13.55 11.91 4.54
CA LYS A 88 12.68 12.74 5.40
C LYS A 88 11.60 11.95 6.15
N ARG A 89 11.34 10.69 5.78
CA ARG A 89 10.34 9.88 6.48
C ARG A 89 10.93 9.40 7.81
N PRO A 90 10.22 9.59 8.93
CA PRO A 90 10.65 9.02 10.19
C PRO A 90 10.71 7.50 10.05
N LYS A 91 11.90 6.94 10.25
CA LYS A 91 12.07 5.49 10.28
C LYS A 91 11.46 4.99 11.59
N ILE A 92 10.57 4.02 11.49
CA ILE A 92 9.85 3.44 12.64
C ILE A 92 10.82 2.84 13.67
N CYS A 93 12.01 2.40 13.24
CA CYS A 93 13.11 2.03 14.12
C CYS A 93 14.45 2.48 13.52
N THR A 94 15.02 3.54 14.08
CA THR A 94 16.47 3.74 14.16
C THR A 94 16.71 4.42 15.49
N GLU A 95 17.40 3.75 16.40
CA GLU A 95 18.03 4.47 17.50
C GLU A 95 19.01 5.48 16.90
N PRO A 96 19.07 6.73 17.42
CA PRO A 96 20.00 7.71 16.91
C PRO A 96 21.43 7.17 17.02
N PRO A 97 22.33 7.49 16.08
CA PRO A 97 23.75 7.31 16.33
C PRO A 97 24.09 8.16 17.55
N ASP A 98 24.76 7.59 18.54
CA ASP A 98 25.34 8.36 19.63
C ASP A 98 26.38 9.32 19.03
N ASP A 99 26.00 10.60 18.86
CA ASP A 99 26.87 11.67 18.37
C ASP A 99 27.86 12.19 19.44
N ASP A 100 28.07 11.43 20.52
CA ASP A 100 29.08 11.69 21.55
C ASP A 100 30.09 10.53 21.63
N VAL A 101 30.84 10.28 20.55
CA VAL A 101 32.11 9.56 20.65
C VAL A 101 33.24 10.56 20.51
N ILE A 102 33.55 11.17 21.66
CA ILE A 102 34.83 11.80 21.92
C ILE A 102 35.94 10.85 21.46
N SER A 103 36.84 11.40 20.66
CA SER A 103 38.05 10.80 20.14
C SER A 103 38.79 9.97 21.20
N GLY A 104 38.69 8.65 21.06
CA GLY A 104 39.53 7.65 21.70
C GLY A 104 40.03 6.68 20.63
N ASP A 105 40.51 7.26 19.54
CA ASP A 105 41.19 6.55 18.48
C ASP A 105 42.46 5.93 19.08
N LEU A 106 42.62 4.61 18.90
CA LEU A 106 43.84 3.93 18.48
C LEU A 106 43.98 2.55 19.17
N VAL A 107 44.17 1.53 18.32
CA VAL A 107 44.65 0.17 18.64
C VAL A 107 43.62 -0.87 19.14
N ILE A 108 42.39 -0.90 18.62
CA ILE A 108 41.55 -2.12 18.73
C ILE A 108 41.43 -2.83 17.39
N ASP A 109 41.44 -2.09 16.27
CA ASP A 109 41.16 -2.69 14.97
C ASP A 109 42.33 -3.50 14.39
N GLU A 110 43.55 -3.25 14.86
CA GLU A 110 44.76 -4.00 14.47
C GLU A 110 45.09 -5.19 15.38
N MET A 111 44.40 -5.32 16.53
CA MET A 111 44.68 -6.40 17.48
C MET A 111 44.26 -7.76 16.94
N THR A 112 45.13 -8.76 17.10
CA THR A 112 44.80 -10.14 16.75
C THR A 112 43.82 -10.75 17.78
N ALA A 113 43.16 -11.85 17.42
CA ALA A 113 42.19 -12.49 18.29
C ALA A 113 42.78 -12.99 19.62
N GLU A 114 44.10 -13.20 19.68
CA GLU A 114 44.82 -13.63 20.88
C GLU A 114 45.04 -12.46 21.83
N ASP A 115 45.46 -11.31 21.30
CA ASP A 115 45.68 -10.08 22.08
C ASP A 115 44.38 -9.59 22.73
N VAL A 116 43.27 -9.63 21.98
CA VAL A 116 41.94 -9.25 22.50
C VAL A 116 41.50 -10.18 23.64
N LYS A 117 41.77 -11.48 23.53
CA LYS A 117 41.44 -12.45 24.59
C LYS A 117 42.33 -12.28 25.81
N ALA A 118 43.62 -11.94 25.62
CA ALA A 118 44.53 -11.65 26.72
C ALA A 118 44.08 -10.42 27.53
N HIS A 119 43.67 -9.35 26.85
CA HIS A 119 43.11 -8.15 27.49
C HIS A 119 41.83 -8.45 28.28
N LEU A 120 40.89 -9.19 27.69
CA LEU A 120 39.66 -9.60 28.38
C LEU A 120 39.95 -10.48 29.60
N LYS A 121 40.93 -11.38 29.50
CA LYS A 121 41.36 -12.24 30.62
C LYS A 121 42.03 -11.44 31.74
N ASN A 122 42.84 -10.43 31.42
CA ASN A 122 43.43 -9.52 32.42
C ASN A 122 42.34 -8.72 33.16
N LYS A 123 41.24 -8.38 32.49
CA LYS A 123 40.04 -7.79 33.11
C LYS A 123 39.14 -8.82 33.82
N GLY A 124 39.53 -10.09 33.91
CA GLY A 124 38.76 -11.14 34.58
C GLY A 124 37.60 -11.73 33.77
N ILE A 125 37.45 -11.37 32.49
CA ILE A 125 36.34 -11.81 31.64
C ILE A 125 36.81 -13.01 30.80
N THR A 126 36.24 -14.18 31.08
CA THR A 126 36.48 -15.38 30.27
C THR A 126 35.41 -15.51 29.18
N THR A 127 35.81 -15.54 27.90
CA THR A 127 34.87 -15.64 26.78
C THR A 127 35.11 -16.91 25.96
N ARG A 128 34.03 -17.52 25.45
CA ARG A 128 34.07 -18.63 24.48
C ARG A 128 33.89 -18.18 23.03
N LEU A 129 33.89 -16.86 22.79
CA LEU A 129 33.63 -16.26 21.48
C LEU A 129 34.77 -16.58 20.49
N ARG A 130 34.39 -16.98 19.27
CA ARG A 130 35.33 -17.35 18.19
C ARG A 130 35.45 -16.26 17.10
N SER A 131 34.44 -15.41 16.95
CA SER A 131 34.42 -14.36 15.93
C SER A 131 35.18 -13.11 16.40
N LEU A 132 36.18 -12.69 15.62
CA LEU A 132 37.02 -11.53 15.90
C LEU A 132 36.22 -10.22 16.04
N LYS A 133 35.20 -10.02 15.19
CA LYS A 133 34.32 -8.85 15.27
C LYS A 133 33.61 -8.74 16.62
N LYS A 134 32.97 -9.81 17.08
CA LYS A 134 32.27 -9.82 18.39
C LYS A 134 33.23 -9.73 19.57
N LEU A 135 34.46 -10.24 19.44
CA LEU A 135 35.49 -10.09 20.47
C LEU A 135 35.91 -8.62 20.61
N LYS A 136 36.13 -7.92 19.49
CA LYS A 136 36.42 -6.48 19.48
C LYS A 136 35.26 -5.65 20.05
N GLU A 137 34.03 -5.96 19.66
CA GLU A 137 32.83 -5.31 20.21
C GLU A 137 32.71 -5.52 21.72
N LEU A 138 32.98 -6.74 22.21
CA LEU A 138 32.93 -7.04 23.63
C LEU A 138 34.04 -6.30 24.39
N LEU A 139 35.26 -6.25 23.87
CA LEU A 139 36.34 -5.46 24.46
C LEU A 139 35.99 -3.97 24.50
N LEU A 140 35.46 -3.43 23.41
CA LEU A 140 35.04 -2.02 23.32
C LEU A 140 33.92 -1.69 24.32
N ASN A 141 32.93 -2.57 24.47
CA ASN A 141 31.88 -2.40 25.48
C ASN A 141 32.42 -2.45 26.91
N THR A 142 33.40 -3.33 27.19
CA THR A 142 34.03 -3.39 28.52
C THR A 142 34.93 -2.20 28.82
N LEU A 143 35.46 -1.52 27.80
CA LEU A 143 36.22 -0.28 27.96
C LEU A 143 35.31 0.94 28.16
N ARG A 144 34.06 0.88 27.71
CA ARG A 144 33.05 1.94 27.88
C ARG A 144 32.35 1.92 29.24
N GLN A 145 32.42 0.81 29.97
CA GLN A 145 31.79 0.66 31.28
C GLN A 145 32.69 1.04 32.47
N ASP A 146 33.98 1.24 32.21
CA ASP A 146 34.93 1.86 33.13
C ASP A 146 34.90 3.39 32.96
#